data_AF-A0A1G8LZT2-F1
#
_entry.id   AF-A0A1G8LZT2-F1
#
_cell.length_a   1.000
_cell.length_b   1.000
_cell.length_c   1.000
_cell.angle_alpha   90.00
_cell.angle_beta   90.00
_cell.angle_gamma   90.00
#
_symmetry.space_group_name_H-M   'P 1'
#
loop_
_entity.id
_entity.type
_entity.pdbx_description
1 polymer ?
#
loop_
_entity_poly.entity_id
_entity_poly.type
_entity_poly.pdbx_seq_one_letter_code
_entity_poly.pdbx_strand_id
1 'polypeptide(L)'
;MDITNTAKEIFINDDSLISTSIEEIKFNKDEHGETQIQITISGFSKKSKFSKIGLLFNNIVEFNFYYNSDYIFYNIEAYKLIYFDNQIYLSLDPDESTDDKSENDSDFILAKRLELLL
;
A
#
# COMPACT_ATOMS: atom_id res chain seq x y z
N MET A 1 -5.93 1.24 -12.95
CA MET A 1 -5.99 2.71 -13.09
C MET A 1 -4.76 3.28 -12.43
N ASP A 2 -3.94 4.09 -13.13
CA ASP A 2 -2.77 4.72 -12.51
C ASP A 2 -3.21 5.79 -11.50
N ILE A 3 -2.72 5.68 -10.26
CA ILE A 3 -3.08 6.58 -9.16
C ILE A 3 -1.83 7.14 -8.45
N THR A 4 -0.66 7.04 -9.09
CA THR A 4 0.65 7.27 -8.44
C THR A 4 0.73 8.60 -7.70
N ASN A 5 0.18 9.69 -8.26
CA ASN A 5 0.21 11.03 -7.67
C ASN A 5 -1.12 11.45 -7.01
N THR A 6 -2.17 10.63 -7.07
CA THR A 6 -3.51 10.92 -6.54
C THR A 6 -3.95 9.96 -5.43
N ALA A 7 -3.14 8.96 -5.10
CA ALA A 7 -3.50 7.91 -4.15
C ALA A 7 -3.96 8.48 -2.79
N LYS A 8 -3.28 9.53 -2.28
CA LYS A 8 -3.65 10.20 -1.02
C LYS A 8 -5.03 10.85 -1.08
N GLU A 9 -5.50 11.29 -2.25
CA GLU A 9 -6.83 11.88 -2.44
C GLU A 9 -7.91 10.81 -2.58
N ILE A 10 -7.53 9.60 -3.01
CA ILE A 10 -8.44 8.47 -3.19
C ILE A 10 -8.80 7.83 -1.85
N PHE A 11 -7.82 7.64 -0.97
CA PHE A 11 -7.95 6.88 0.28
C PHE A 11 -8.22 7.79 1.50
N ILE A 12 -9.25 8.62 1.42
CA ILE A 12 -9.68 9.49 2.53
C ILE A 12 -11.11 9.19 2.94
N ASN A 13 -11.49 9.65 4.13
CA ASN A 13 -12.86 9.54 4.65
C ASN A 13 -13.38 8.09 4.58
N ASP A 14 -14.53 7.87 3.95
CA ASP A 14 -15.19 6.56 3.83
C ASP A 14 -14.36 5.55 3.01
N ASP A 15 -13.39 6.00 2.20
CA ASP A 15 -12.49 5.20 1.36
C ASP A 15 -11.10 5.00 1.98
N SER A 16 -10.89 5.43 3.24
CA SER A 16 -9.63 5.22 3.96
C SER A 16 -9.26 3.74 4.05
N LEU A 17 -7.95 3.45 4.03
CA LEU A 17 -7.43 2.11 4.29
C LEU A 17 -7.49 1.73 5.78
N ILE A 18 -7.72 2.68 6.68
CA ILE A 18 -7.83 2.40 8.12
C ILE A 18 -9.01 1.44 8.37
N SER A 19 -8.80 0.46 9.24
CA SER A 19 -9.73 -0.62 9.59
C SER A 19 -10.08 -1.57 8.44
N THR A 20 -9.36 -1.50 7.32
CA THR A 20 -9.43 -2.53 6.26
C THR A 20 -8.45 -3.66 6.55
N SER A 21 -8.60 -4.79 5.87
CA SER A 21 -7.76 -5.97 6.07
C SER A 21 -6.92 -6.26 4.84
N ILE A 22 -5.64 -6.59 5.03
CA ILE A 22 -4.79 -7.13 3.99
C ILE A 22 -5.15 -8.60 3.80
N GLU A 23 -5.60 -8.98 2.61
CA GLU A 23 -5.97 -10.36 2.29
C GLU A 23 -4.81 -11.13 1.67
N GLU A 24 -3.94 -10.42 0.95
CA GLU A 24 -2.90 -11.04 0.14
C GLU A 24 -1.80 -10.04 -0.20
N ILE A 25 -0.55 -10.50 -0.15
CA ILE A 25 0.60 -9.82 -0.75
C ILE A 25 1.23 -10.78 -1.76
N LYS A 26 1.21 -10.41 -3.04
CA LYS A 26 1.82 -11.18 -4.13
C LYS A 26 3.08 -10.51 -4.63
N PHE A 27 4.15 -11.29 -4.72
CA PHE A 27 5.39 -10.91 -5.40
C PHE A 27 5.38 -11.55 -6.79
N ASN A 28 5.34 -10.71 -7.81
CA ASN A 28 5.33 -11.13 -9.21
C ASN A 28 6.53 -10.53 -9.94
N LYS A 29 6.73 -10.98 -11.17
CA LYS A 29 7.61 -10.37 -12.15
C LYS A 29 6.78 -9.90 -13.35
N ASP A 30 7.09 -8.73 -13.89
CA ASP A 30 6.50 -8.27 -15.14
C ASP A 30 7.10 -9.00 -16.36
N GLU A 31 6.67 -8.60 -17.56
CA GLU A 31 7.16 -9.18 -18.83
C GLU A 31 8.67 -8.96 -19.08
N HIS A 32 9.28 -8.03 -18.36
CA HIS A 32 10.71 -7.71 -18.42
C HIS A 32 11.51 -8.33 -17.26
N GLY A 33 10.85 -9.04 -16.33
CA GLY A 33 11.49 -9.64 -15.16
C GLY A 33 11.66 -8.68 -13.96
N GLU A 34 11.09 -7.49 -14.04
CA GLU A 34 11.11 -6.49 -12.96
C GLU A 34 10.12 -6.87 -11.86
N THR A 35 10.49 -6.61 -10.61
CA THR A 35 9.63 -6.96 -9.47
C THR A 35 8.35 -6.12 -9.49
N GLN A 36 7.23 -6.79 -9.25
CA GLN A 36 5.93 -6.19 -8.97
C GLN A 36 5.42 -6.70 -7.63
N ILE A 37 4.80 -5.82 -6.85
CA ILE A 37 4.18 -6.19 -5.58
C ILE A 37 2.71 -5.80 -5.65
N GLN A 38 1.82 -6.76 -5.43
CA GLN A 38 0.39 -6.50 -5.34
C GLN A 38 -0.09 -6.73 -3.91
N ILE A 39 -0.77 -5.74 -3.34
CA ILE A 39 -1.48 -5.87 -2.06
C ILE A 39 -2.98 -5.90 -2.35
N THR A 40 -3.66 -6.95 -1.90
CA THR A 40 -5.11 -7.06 -1.97
C THR A 40 -5.71 -6.64 -0.63
N ILE A 41 -6.62 -5.67 -0.65
CA ILE A 41 -7.22 -5.08 0.55
C ILE A 41 -8.75 -5.23 0.48
N SER A 42 -9.37 -5.61 1.59
CA SER A 42 -10.83 -5.78 1.71
C SER A 42 -11.36 -5.22 3.04
N GLY A 43 -12.68 -5.29 3.26
CA GLY A 43 -13.26 -4.88 4.55
C GLY A 43 -13.53 -3.38 4.68
N PHE A 44 -13.61 -2.66 3.57
CA PHE A 44 -13.98 -1.24 3.55
C PHE A 44 -15.36 -0.97 4.19
N SER A 45 -15.55 0.27 4.64
CA SER A 45 -16.81 0.71 5.22
C SER A 45 -17.98 0.56 4.23
N LYS A 46 -19.21 0.40 4.72
CA LYS A 46 -20.41 0.33 3.86
C LYS A 46 -20.68 1.59 3.03
N LYS A 47 -20.05 2.71 3.38
CA LYS A 47 -20.16 3.98 2.65
C LYS A 47 -19.04 4.16 1.63
N SER A 48 -17.99 3.35 1.73
CA SER A 48 -16.91 3.36 0.75
C SER A 48 -17.46 3.04 -0.63
N LYS A 49 -16.83 3.61 -1.66
CA LYS A 49 -17.05 3.18 -3.04
C LYS A 49 -16.36 1.84 -3.35
N PHE A 50 -15.53 1.34 -2.43
CA PHE A 50 -14.81 0.10 -2.55
C PHE A 50 -15.37 -0.97 -1.62
N SER A 51 -15.37 -2.21 -2.08
CA SER A 51 -15.55 -3.39 -1.21
C SER A 51 -14.26 -4.19 -1.09
N LYS A 52 -13.46 -4.17 -2.15
CA LYS A 52 -12.15 -4.81 -2.28
C LYS A 52 -11.37 -4.07 -3.36
N ILE A 53 -10.06 -3.93 -3.17
CA ILE A 53 -9.15 -3.32 -4.15
C ILE A 53 -7.84 -4.13 -4.23
N GLY A 54 -7.14 -3.98 -5.35
CA GLY A 54 -5.73 -4.34 -5.48
C GLY A 54 -4.87 -3.10 -5.69
N LEU A 55 -3.79 -2.99 -4.93
CA LEU A 55 -2.74 -1.99 -5.12
C LEU A 55 -1.56 -2.68 -5.80
N LEU A 56 -1.34 -2.39 -7.08
CA LEU A 56 -0.23 -2.95 -7.84
C LEU A 56 0.90 -1.92 -7.95
N PHE A 57 1.99 -2.20 -7.25
CA PHE A 57 3.21 -1.42 -7.27
C PHE A 57 4.15 -1.95 -8.35
N ASN A 58 4.61 -1.04 -9.22
CA ASN A 58 5.50 -1.32 -10.34
C ASN A 58 6.78 -0.49 -10.20
N ASN A 59 7.87 -0.96 -10.83
CA ASN A 59 9.18 -0.31 -10.77
C ASN A 59 9.60 -0.06 -9.30
N ILE A 60 9.63 -1.15 -8.53
CA ILE A 60 9.94 -1.14 -7.11
C ILE A 60 11.34 -0.59 -6.88
N VAL A 61 11.46 0.38 -5.96
CA VAL A 61 12.73 0.97 -5.54
C VAL A 61 13.22 0.28 -4.28
N GLU A 62 12.32 0.09 -3.30
CA GLU A 62 12.61 -0.48 -2.00
C GLU A 62 11.33 -1.07 -1.41
N PHE A 63 11.42 -2.14 -0.62
CA PHE A 63 10.32 -2.61 0.20
C PHE A 63 10.86 -3.31 1.45
N ASN A 64 10.05 -3.32 2.50
CA ASN A 64 10.28 -4.08 3.71
C ASN A 64 8.95 -4.67 4.17
N PHE A 65 8.90 -5.97 4.40
CA PHE A 65 7.76 -6.64 5.02
C PHE A 65 8.27 -7.59 6.08
N TYR A 66 7.74 -7.46 7.29
CA TYR A 66 8.03 -8.41 8.34
C TYR A 66 7.16 -9.66 8.16
N TYR A 67 7.81 -10.78 7.85
CA TYR A 67 7.12 -12.07 7.73
C TYR A 67 7.26 -12.90 9.00
N ASN A 68 6.12 -13.29 9.56
CA ASN A 68 6.01 -14.36 10.55
C ASN A 68 4.91 -15.33 10.10
N SER A 69 5.15 -16.64 10.19
CA SER A 69 4.16 -17.68 9.84
C SER A 69 2.83 -17.54 10.57
N ASP A 70 2.84 -16.90 11.74
CA ASP A 70 1.68 -16.77 12.60
C ASP A 70 0.84 -15.50 12.29
N TYR A 71 1.41 -14.49 11.60
CA TYR A 71 0.83 -13.14 11.51
C TYR A 71 1.12 -12.45 10.16
N ILE A 72 0.78 -13.10 9.04
CA ILE A 72 1.07 -12.55 7.70
C ILE A 72 0.07 -11.43 7.32
N PHE A 73 -1.16 -11.52 7.83
CA PHE A 73 -2.28 -10.67 7.42
C PHE A 73 -2.92 -10.03 8.64
N TYR A 74 -3.15 -8.72 8.55
CA TYR A 74 -3.63 -7.90 9.64
C TYR A 74 -4.58 -6.79 9.16
N ASN A 75 -5.26 -6.18 10.12
CA ASN A 75 -6.04 -4.97 9.89
C ASN A 75 -5.13 -3.76 9.90
N ILE A 76 -5.28 -2.89 8.91
CA ILE A 76 -4.52 -1.65 8.80
C ILE A 76 -5.02 -0.69 9.90
N GLU A 77 -4.24 -0.56 10.97
CA GLU A 77 -4.55 0.35 12.09
C GLU A 77 -4.07 1.78 11.79
N ALA A 78 -2.91 1.91 11.13
CA ALA A 78 -2.33 3.16 10.67
C ALA A 78 -1.68 2.95 9.30
N TYR A 79 -1.56 4.03 8.52
CA TYR A 79 -0.78 3.99 7.29
C TYR A 79 -0.23 5.37 6.94
N LYS A 80 0.92 5.40 6.26
CA LYS A 80 1.55 6.61 5.72
C LYS A 80 1.64 6.47 4.21
N LEU A 81 0.96 7.37 3.49
CA LEU A 81 0.90 7.38 2.03
C LEU A 81 1.35 8.74 1.50
N ILE A 82 2.51 8.77 0.87
CA ILE A 82 3.17 10.00 0.42
C ILE A 82 3.69 9.83 -1.01
N TYR A 83 3.67 10.93 -1.77
CA TYR A 83 4.27 11.03 -3.09
C TYR A 83 5.36 12.10 -3.07
N PHE A 84 6.59 11.73 -3.42
CA PHE A 84 7.76 12.62 -3.44
C PHE A 84 8.76 12.13 -4.49
N ASP A 85 9.59 13.02 -5.04
CA ASP A 85 10.66 12.66 -6.01
C ASP A 85 10.23 11.68 -7.12
N ASN A 86 9.02 11.84 -7.64
CA ASN A 86 8.39 10.97 -8.63
C ASN A 86 8.25 9.49 -8.20
N GLN A 87 8.04 9.27 -6.92
CA GLN A 87 7.85 7.98 -6.29
C GLN A 87 6.66 8.02 -5.33
N ILE A 88 6.01 6.88 -5.18
CA ILE A 88 4.94 6.66 -4.21
C ILE A 88 5.44 5.74 -3.12
N TYR A 89 5.18 6.12 -1.88
CA TYR A 89 5.52 5.38 -0.68
C TYR A 89 4.26 5.06 0.11
N LEU A 90 4.11 3.80 0.48
CA LEU A 90 3.10 3.32 1.42
C LEU A 90 3.80 2.57 2.54
N SER A 91 3.59 2.97 3.79
CA SER A 91 3.88 2.16 4.98
C SER A 91 2.57 1.81 5.67
N LEU A 92 2.45 0.55 6.09
CA LEU A 92 1.29 -0.01 6.80
C LEU A 92 1.54 -0.16 8.32
N ASP A 93 2.75 0.17 8.76
CA ASP A 93 3.14 0.32 10.17
C ASP A 93 4.08 1.54 10.30
N PRO A 94 3.54 2.76 10.18
CA PRO A 94 4.34 3.98 10.13
C PRO A 94 4.79 4.47 11.50
N ASP A 95 5.94 5.13 11.53
CA ASP A 95 6.34 6.02 12.62
C ASP A 95 5.45 7.27 12.63
N GLU A 96 4.55 7.35 13.60
CA GLU A 96 3.59 8.44 13.77
C GLU A 96 4.23 9.76 14.25
N SER A 97 5.52 9.78 14.58
CA SER A 97 6.20 11.01 15.01
C SER A 97 6.52 11.97 13.84
N THR A 98 6.39 11.50 12.59
CA THR A 98 6.69 12.26 11.38
C THR A 98 5.74 11.90 10.23
N ASP A 99 5.39 12.91 9.43
CA ASP A 99 4.58 12.73 8.22
C ASP A 99 5.42 12.26 7.01
N ASP A 100 6.75 12.36 7.11
CA ASP A 100 7.69 11.96 6.06
C ASP A 100 8.09 10.49 6.19
N LYS A 101 8.75 9.94 5.15
CA LYS A 101 9.38 8.61 5.20
C LYS A 101 10.34 8.56 6.39
N SER A 102 10.16 7.61 7.28
CA SER A 102 11.02 7.37 8.45
C SER A 102 11.83 6.09 8.27
N GLU A 103 13.01 6.04 8.89
CA GLU A 103 13.77 4.78 9.02
C GLU A 103 13.11 3.80 9.99
N ASN A 104 12.20 4.29 10.84
CA ASN A 104 11.42 3.48 11.76
C ASN A 104 10.12 2.95 11.15
N ASP A 105 9.76 3.37 9.92
CA ASP A 105 8.58 2.85 9.24
C ASP A 105 8.79 1.36 8.92
N SER A 106 7.77 0.55 9.18
CA SER A 106 7.73 -0.88 8.85
C SER A 106 6.63 -1.18 7.83
N ASP A 107 6.66 -2.39 7.27
CA ASP A 107 5.70 -2.89 6.27
C ASP A 107 5.42 -1.89 5.15
N PHE A 108 6.48 -1.54 4.41
CA PHE A 108 6.45 -0.48 3.42
C PHE A 108 6.85 -0.92 2.01
N ILE A 109 6.36 -0.15 1.04
CA ILE A 109 6.78 -0.20 -0.37
C ILE A 109 7.09 1.22 -0.84
N LEU A 110 8.23 1.37 -1.51
CA LEU A 110 8.59 2.53 -2.32
C LEU A 110 8.66 2.11 -3.79
N ALA A 111 7.89 2.76 -4.65
CA ALA A 111 7.79 2.41 -6.06
C ALA A 111 7.68 3.66 -6.94
N LYS A 112 7.95 3.54 -8.24
CA LYS A 112 7.74 4.65 -9.19
C LYS A 112 6.32 4.74 -9.72
N ARG A 113 5.53 3.68 -9.55
CA ARG A 113 4.18 3.61 -10.12
C ARG A 113 3.25 2.76 -9.27
N LEU A 114 2.03 3.24 -9.06
CA LEU A 114 0.96 2.55 -8.35
C LEU A 114 -0.31 2.52 -9.20
N GLU A 115 -0.85 1.33 -9.40
CA GLU A 115 -2.11 1.11 -10.08
C GLU A 115 -3.18 0.56 -9.13
N LEU A 116 -4.37 1.16 -9.19
CA LEU A 116 -5.56 0.63 -8.56
C LEU A 116 -6.24 -0.40 -9.47
N LEU A 117 -6.46 -1.59 -8.92
CA LEU A 117 -7.23 -2.69 -9.49
C LEU A 117 -8.55 -2.80 -8.71
N LEU A 118 -9.67 -2.96 -9.41
CA LEU A 118 -11.02 -3.08 -8.84
C LEU A 118 -11.60 -4.48 -9.08
#